data_AF-A0A7S3FSR8-F1
#
_entry.id   AF-A0A7S3FSR8-F1
#
_cell.length_a   1.000
_cell.length_b   1.000
_cell.length_c   1.000
_cell.angle_alpha   90.00
_cell.angle_beta   90.00
_cell.angle_gamma   90.00
#
_symmetry.space_group_name_H-M   'P 1'
#
loop_
_entity.id
_entity.type
_entity.pdbx_description
1 polymer ?
#
loop_
_entity_poly.entity_id
_entity_poly.type
_entity_poly.pdbx_seq_one_letter_code
_entity_poly.pdbx_strand_id
1 'polypeptide(L)'
;AKSMQVYQAESGSSQDHLNATQKEYRQGQYIYQNKQNQLEDYQKSAGFINGVTQDMLTNKVKDKKMVFIEPGNKSEQENWLDKLISEILGLNKKEYADLLTTEIEYLLNLIIPELEKETIIIEIEAPVVISGDIHGQLQDLIRFFNQIGPPPHKKYLFQGDYVDRNNNDVEVITLLFAFKLRYPGYIHMLRGNHECRLINQIYGFKESCKRTFDKEGLKIWKKFCTAFQ
;
A
#
# COMPACT_ATOMS: atom_id res chain seq x y z
N ALA A 1 -50.55 -13.23 -40.99
CA ALA A 1 -51.17 -12.17 -40.17
C ALA A 1 -50.15 -11.77 -39.10
N LYS A 2 -49.45 -10.64 -39.33
CA LYS A 2 -49.56 -9.37 -38.55
C LYS A 2 -48.91 -9.48 -37.16
N SER A 3 -47.64 -9.04 -37.01
CA SER A 3 -47.17 -7.67 -36.65
C SER A 3 -47.38 -7.34 -35.15
N MET A 4 -46.31 -7.29 -34.35
CA MET A 4 -45.56 -6.08 -33.96
C MET A 4 -46.27 -5.23 -32.88
N GLN A 5 -45.65 -5.07 -31.70
CA GLN A 5 -45.50 -3.74 -31.08
C GLN A 5 -44.37 -3.71 -30.05
N VAL A 6 -43.47 -2.76 -30.29
CA VAL A 6 -42.46 -2.18 -29.42
C VAL A 6 -43.14 -1.18 -28.50
N TYR A 7 -42.70 -1.06 -27.24
CA TYR A 7 -42.67 0.22 -26.51
C TYR A 7 -41.43 0.30 -25.61
N GLN A 8 -40.62 1.34 -25.86
CA GLN A 8 -39.53 1.81 -25.00
C GLN A 8 -40.09 2.55 -23.78
N ALA A 9 -39.33 2.51 -22.68
CA ALA A 9 -39.15 3.68 -21.81
C ALA A 9 -37.66 3.83 -21.53
N GLU A 10 -37.05 4.86 -22.11
CA GLU A 10 -35.76 5.39 -21.71
C GLU A 10 -35.90 6.20 -20.41
N SER A 11 -34.93 6.10 -19.49
CA SER A 11 -34.21 7.25 -18.92
C SER A 11 -33.34 6.85 -17.71
N GLY A 12 -32.03 7.06 -17.85
CA GLY A 12 -31.23 7.72 -16.80
C GLY A 12 -30.71 6.92 -15.61
N SER A 13 -29.43 6.55 -15.72
CA SER A 13 -28.40 6.69 -14.67
C SER A 13 -28.37 5.74 -13.45
N SER A 14 -27.15 5.28 -13.15
CA SER A 14 -26.64 4.95 -11.81
C SER A 14 -27.00 3.57 -11.25
N GLN A 15 -26.42 2.49 -11.79
CA GLN A 15 -26.35 1.19 -11.10
C GLN A 15 -24.91 0.71 -10.77
N ASP A 16 -23.87 1.48 -11.08
CA ASP A 16 -22.47 1.08 -10.81
C ASP A 16 -21.92 1.49 -9.43
N HIS A 17 -22.76 2.02 -8.52
CA HIS A 17 -22.28 2.62 -7.26
C HIS A 17 -22.36 1.74 -6.00
N LEU A 18 -22.77 0.47 -6.08
CA LEU A 18 -23.06 -0.34 -4.88
C LEU A 18 -22.04 -1.44 -4.52
N ASN A 19 -20.92 -1.57 -5.23
CA ASN A 19 -19.90 -2.59 -4.93
C ASN A 19 -18.67 -2.08 -4.14
N ALA A 20 -18.68 -0.83 -3.65
CA ALA A 20 -17.55 -0.27 -2.88
C ALA A 20 -17.63 -0.54 -1.36
N THR A 21 -18.69 -1.17 -0.88
CA THR A 21 -18.99 -1.33 0.56
C THR A 21 -18.70 -2.74 1.05
N GLN A 22 -17.44 -2.98 1.43
CA GLN A 22 -16.96 -3.96 2.45
C GLN A 22 -15.46 -4.26 2.20
N LYS A 23 -14.58 -3.25 2.31
CA LYS A 23 -13.18 -3.52 2.62
C LYS A 23 -13.04 -3.55 4.13
N GLU A 24 -12.78 -4.73 4.71
CA GLU A 24 -12.37 -4.84 6.10
C GLU A 24 -10.97 -4.24 6.24
N TYR A 25 -10.88 -2.92 6.39
CA TYR A 25 -9.61 -2.23 6.59
C TYR A 25 -8.93 -2.75 7.86
N ARG A 26 -7.78 -3.40 7.66
CA ARG A 26 -6.88 -4.06 8.64
C ARG A 26 -7.36 -3.89 10.08
N GLN A 27 -8.31 -4.76 10.45
CA GLN A 27 -9.13 -4.73 11.66
C GLN A 27 -8.53 -3.91 12.82
N GLY A 28 -9.12 -2.74 13.09
CA GLY A 28 -8.88 -1.93 14.28
C GLY A 28 -7.82 -0.82 14.17
N GLN A 29 -7.13 -0.66 13.03
CA GLN A 29 -6.05 0.33 12.88
C GLN A 29 -6.46 1.58 12.08
N TYR A 30 -7.76 1.82 11.93
CA TYR A 30 -8.24 3.01 11.25
C TYR A 30 -9.43 3.62 11.99
N ILE A 31 -9.42 4.95 12.10
CA ILE A 31 -10.55 5.77 12.57
C ILE A 31 -10.96 6.75 11.47
N TYR A 32 -12.21 7.21 11.54
CA TYR A 32 -12.67 8.29 10.68
C TYR A 32 -12.51 9.63 11.40
N GLN A 33 -11.90 10.58 10.72
CA GLN A 33 -11.81 11.97 11.15
C GLN A 33 -12.81 12.81 10.36
N ASN A 34 -13.62 13.59 11.07
CA ASN A 34 -14.56 14.53 10.44
C ASN A 34 -13.85 15.86 10.06
N LYS A 35 -14.51 16.71 9.28
CA LYS A 35 -13.99 18.05 8.89
C LYS A 35 -13.65 18.99 10.06
N GLN A 36 -14.13 18.70 11.27
CA GLN A 36 -13.83 19.46 12.49
C GLN A 36 -12.68 18.85 13.30
N ASN A 37 -11.94 17.90 12.73
CA ASN A 37 -10.85 17.15 13.37
C ASN A 37 -11.24 16.37 14.62
N GLN A 38 -12.54 16.14 14.86
CA GLN A 38 -12.97 15.27 15.94
C GLN A 38 -12.80 13.81 15.49
N LEU A 39 -12.15 13.03 16.34
CA LEU A 39 -11.92 11.61 16.17
C LEU A 39 -13.13 10.86 16.73
N GLU A 40 -13.79 10.04 15.90
CA GLU A 40 -14.87 9.16 16.35
C GLU A 40 -14.34 7.71 16.43
N ASP A 41 -14.30 7.18 17.66
CA ASP A 41 -13.88 5.80 17.92
C ASP A 41 -14.92 4.79 17.42
N TYR A 42 -14.48 3.86 16.57
CA TYR A 42 -15.30 2.77 16.03
C TYR A 42 -15.74 1.75 17.10
N GLN A 43 -15.07 1.66 18.25
CA GLN A 43 -15.22 0.54 19.20
C GLN A 43 -16.43 0.58 20.17
N LYS A 44 -17.36 1.55 20.09
CA LYS A 44 -18.39 1.77 21.15
C LYS A 44 -19.87 1.60 20.77
N SER A 45 -20.24 1.12 19.58
CA SER A 45 -21.65 0.85 19.25
C SER A 45 -21.97 -0.64 19.25
N ALA A 46 -22.60 -1.16 20.31
CA ALA A 46 -23.03 -2.56 20.39
C ALA A 46 -23.88 -2.98 19.17
N GLY A 47 -23.47 -4.06 18.48
CA GLY A 47 -24.18 -4.67 17.35
C GLY A 47 -23.35 -4.70 16.06
N PHE A 48 -22.29 -5.52 16.02
CA PHE A 48 -21.36 -5.58 14.88
C PHE A 48 -21.46 -6.89 14.09
N ILE A 49 -21.71 -6.76 12.78
CA ILE A 49 -21.50 -7.78 11.77
C ILE A 49 -20.87 -7.09 10.55
N ASN A 50 -19.71 -7.58 10.09
CA ASN A 50 -19.11 -7.30 8.78
C ASN A 50 -18.87 -5.82 8.40
N GLY A 51 -18.23 -5.04 9.27
CA GLY A 51 -17.44 -3.87 8.86
C GLY A 51 -18.17 -2.68 8.20
N VAL A 52 -19.49 -2.71 8.07
CA VAL A 52 -20.31 -1.63 7.49
C VAL A 52 -21.58 -1.48 8.32
N THR A 53 -21.79 -0.31 8.94
CA THR A 53 -23.07 0.00 9.59
C THR A 53 -24.11 0.40 8.54
N GLN A 54 -25.40 0.16 8.83
CA GLN A 54 -26.51 0.65 8.00
C GLN A 54 -26.43 2.17 7.72
N ASP A 55 -25.81 2.92 8.64
CA ASP A 55 -25.58 4.36 8.51
C ASP A 55 -24.61 4.72 7.37
N MET A 56 -23.68 3.84 7.00
CA MET A 56 -22.77 4.04 5.85
C MET A 56 -23.49 3.88 4.50
N LEU A 57 -24.61 3.14 4.44
CA LEU A 57 -25.48 3.06 3.27
C LEU A 57 -26.37 4.29 3.12
N THR A 58 -26.55 5.05 4.21
CA THR A 58 -27.27 6.32 4.16
C THR A 58 -26.31 7.46 3.82
N ASN A 59 -26.71 8.34 2.90
CA ASN A 59 -25.95 9.45 2.30
C ASN A 59 -25.40 10.54 3.26
N LYS A 60 -25.03 10.22 4.51
CA LYS A 60 -24.43 11.14 5.50
C LYS A 60 -22.89 11.17 5.51
N VAL A 61 -22.21 10.34 4.70
CA VAL A 61 -20.73 10.19 4.72
C VAL A 61 -20.07 10.89 3.52
N LYS A 62 -20.27 12.20 3.34
CA LYS A 62 -19.48 12.95 2.33
C LYS A 62 -18.16 13.52 2.88
N ASP A 63 -17.98 13.52 4.21
CA ASP A 63 -17.01 14.40 4.88
C ASP A 63 -16.09 13.69 5.91
N LYS A 64 -15.98 12.35 5.87
CA LYS A 64 -15.12 11.57 6.78
C LYS A 64 -13.86 11.07 6.06
N LYS A 65 -12.67 11.43 6.55
CA LYS A 65 -11.37 10.94 6.07
C LYS A 65 -10.91 9.78 6.94
N MET A 66 -10.49 8.66 6.36
CA MET A 66 -9.86 7.59 7.13
C MET A 66 -8.45 7.97 7.57
N VAL A 67 -8.10 7.60 8.80
CA VAL A 67 -6.82 7.89 9.43
C VAL A 67 -6.28 6.61 10.04
N PHE A 68 -5.06 6.25 9.65
CA PHE A 68 -4.29 5.18 10.28
C PHE A 68 -3.97 5.47 11.75
N ILE A 69 -4.16 4.47 12.60
CA ILE A 69 -3.79 4.47 14.01
C ILE A 69 -2.45 3.75 14.12
N GLU A 70 -1.43 4.47 14.59
CA GLU A 70 -0.10 3.92 14.77
C GLU A 70 -0.12 2.80 15.84
N PRO A 71 0.54 1.66 15.58
CA PRO A 71 0.77 0.63 16.58
C PRO A 71 1.37 1.17 17.88
N GLY A 72 0.79 0.79 19.03
CA GLY A 72 1.26 1.25 20.35
C GLY A 72 2.44 0.46 20.90
N ASN A 73 2.74 -0.71 20.31
CA ASN A 73 3.83 -1.58 20.73
C ASN A 73 4.36 -2.44 19.57
N LYS A 74 5.48 -3.13 19.81
CA LYS A 74 6.17 -3.96 18.80
C LYS A 74 5.29 -5.09 18.26
N SER A 75 4.49 -5.75 19.10
CA SER A 75 3.62 -6.85 18.65
C SER A 75 2.53 -6.35 17.71
N GLU A 76 1.91 -5.21 18.02
CA GLU A 76 0.95 -4.55 17.13
C GLU A 76 1.58 -4.10 15.82
N GLN A 77 2.83 -3.64 15.85
CA GLN A 77 3.58 -3.25 14.66
C GLN A 77 3.88 -4.46 13.77
N GLU A 78 4.32 -5.58 14.33
CA GLU A 78 4.56 -6.82 13.58
C GLU A 78 3.27 -7.36 12.96
N ASN A 79 2.16 -7.36 13.71
CA ASN A 79 0.86 -7.75 13.19
C ASN A 79 0.36 -6.83 12.07
N TRP A 80 0.62 -5.53 12.17
CA TRP A 80 0.32 -4.57 11.10
C TRP A 80 1.13 -4.87 9.84
N LEU A 81 2.45 -5.09 9.98
CA LEU A 81 3.32 -5.44 8.87
C LEU A 81 2.89 -6.74 8.19
N ASP A 82 2.53 -7.77 8.96
CA ASP A 82 2.05 -9.04 8.43
C ASP A 82 0.75 -8.88 7.61
N LYS A 83 -0.18 -8.03 8.08
CA LYS A 83 -1.39 -7.67 7.33
C LYS A 83 -1.08 -6.86 6.07
N LEU A 84 -0.17 -5.89 6.15
CA LEU A 84 0.28 -5.08 5.01
C LEU A 84 0.86 -5.96 3.90
N ILE A 85 1.77 -6.85 4.28
CA ILE A 85 2.40 -7.81 3.38
C ILE A 85 1.33 -8.71 2.76
N SER A 86 0.46 -9.30 3.57
CA SER A 86 -0.59 -10.21 3.08
C SER A 86 -1.56 -9.52 2.11
N GLU A 87 -1.93 -8.26 2.36
CA GLU A 87 -2.81 -7.51 1.46
C GLU A 87 -2.13 -7.27 0.12
N ILE A 88 -0.90 -6.76 0.11
CA ILE A 88 -0.19 -6.45 -1.14
C ILE A 88 0.10 -7.73 -1.94
N LEU A 89 0.51 -8.81 -1.28
CA LEU A 89 0.74 -10.10 -1.95
C LEU A 89 -0.55 -10.71 -2.53
N GLY A 90 -1.71 -10.35 -1.98
CA GLY A 90 -3.02 -10.81 -2.45
C GLY A 90 -3.59 -10.04 -3.63
N LEU A 91 -2.94 -8.96 -4.08
CA LEU A 91 -3.45 -8.10 -5.15
C LEU A 91 -3.39 -8.77 -6.53
N ASN A 92 -4.47 -8.61 -7.29
CA ASN A 92 -4.54 -9.02 -8.70
C ASN A 92 -4.00 -7.92 -9.65
N LYS A 93 -3.73 -8.29 -10.91
CA LYS A 93 -3.09 -7.42 -11.93
C LYS A 93 -3.78 -6.07 -12.22
N LYS A 94 -5.05 -5.90 -11.85
CA LYS A 94 -5.81 -4.66 -12.04
C LYS A 94 -6.08 -3.90 -10.75
N GLU A 95 -5.57 -4.41 -9.63
CA GLU A 95 -5.82 -3.86 -8.30
C GLU A 95 -4.61 -3.03 -7.84
N TYR A 96 -4.91 -2.01 -7.05
CA TYR A 96 -3.93 -1.19 -6.34
C TYR A 96 -4.18 -1.36 -4.85
N ALA A 97 -3.10 -1.29 -4.06
CA ALA A 97 -3.23 -1.35 -2.61
C ALA A 97 -3.94 -0.07 -2.11
N ASP A 98 -4.76 -0.21 -1.06
CA ASP A 98 -5.44 0.94 -0.46
C ASP A 98 -4.54 1.60 0.59
N LEU A 99 -3.53 2.32 0.12
CA LEU A 99 -2.49 2.89 0.98
C LEU A 99 -2.87 4.28 1.45
N LEU A 100 -3.09 4.44 2.76
CA LEU A 100 -3.31 5.76 3.33
C LEU A 100 -2.01 6.55 3.45
N THR A 101 -2.08 7.87 3.24
CA THR A 101 -0.95 8.77 3.44
C THR A 101 -0.33 8.63 4.83
N THR A 102 -1.14 8.56 5.90
CA THR A 102 -0.61 8.45 7.28
C THR A 102 0.02 7.09 7.56
N GLU A 103 -0.49 6.03 6.93
CA GLU A 103 0.09 4.69 7.04
C GLU A 103 1.47 4.62 6.37
N ILE A 104 1.61 5.22 5.18
CA ILE A 104 2.89 5.29 4.48
C ILE A 104 3.87 6.24 5.17
N GLU A 105 3.38 7.32 5.78
CA GLU A 105 4.23 8.17 6.61
C GLU A 105 4.79 7.41 7.82
N TYR A 106 3.96 6.61 8.48
CA TYR A 106 4.41 5.77 9.58
C TYR A 106 5.44 4.72 9.12
N LEU A 107 5.16 4.00 8.02
CA LEU A 107 6.12 3.07 7.42
C LEU A 107 7.47 3.73 7.14
N LEU A 108 7.46 4.92 6.54
CA LEU A 108 8.67 5.67 6.21
C LEU A 108 9.41 6.15 7.46
N ASN A 109 8.69 6.60 8.49
CA ASN A 109 9.29 6.99 9.76
C ASN A 109 9.98 5.80 10.48
N LEU A 110 9.50 4.57 10.27
CA LEU A 110 10.13 3.36 10.80
C LEU A 110 11.35 2.93 9.99
N ILE A 111 11.26 2.89 8.66
CA ILE A 111 12.30 2.30 7.82
C ILE A 111 13.52 3.21 7.63
N ILE A 112 13.34 4.52 7.53
CA ILE A 112 14.45 5.48 7.36
C ILE A 112 15.56 5.27 8.41
N PRO A 113 15.28 5.31 9.72
CA PRO A 113 16.32 5.12 10.73
C PRO A 113 16.90 3.70 10.75
N GLU A 114 16.20 2.68 10.24
CA GLU A 114 16.76 1.33 10.11
C GLU A 114 17.74 1.24 8.93
N LEU A 115 17.44 1.88 7.80
CA LEU A 115 18.35 1.94 6.65
C LEU A 115 19.60 2.76 6.95
N GLU A 116 19.48 3.86 7.70
CA GLU A 116 20.61 4.70 8.12
C GLU A 116 21.63 3.96 9.01
N LYS A 117 21.22 2.87 9.68
CA LYS A 117 22.11 2.03 10.48
C LYS A 117 22.92 1.05 9.63
N GLU A 118 22.52 0.80 8.40
CA GLU A 118 23.20 -0.16 7.53
C GLU A 118 24.47 0.45 6.93
N THR A 119 25.47 -0.41 6.74
CA THR A 119 26.72 -0.03 6.07
C THR A 119 26.54 -0.04 4.56
N ILE A 120 27.29 0.81 3.87
CA ILE A 120 27.30 0.89 2.39
C ILE A 120 27.66 -0.46 1.76
N ILE A 121 28.53 -1.23 2.42
CA ILE A 121 28.89 -2.59 2.05
C ILE A 121 28.17 -3.53 3.00
N ILE A 122 27.34 -4.40 2.46
CA ILE A 122 26.61 -5.42 3.22
C ILE A 122 27.25 -6.80 3.00
N GLU A 123 27.35 -7.56 4.08
CA GLU A 123 27.82 -8.95 4.06
C GLU A 123 26.62 -9.87 4.31
N ILE A 124 26.40 -10.82 3.40
CA ILE A 124 25.24 -11.73 3.46
C ILE A 124 25.74 -13.16 3.39
N GLU A 125 25.40 -13.96 4.41
CA GLU A 125 25.68 -15.39 4.41
C GLU A 125 24.73 -16.13 3.46
N ALA A 126 25.33 -16.95 2.58
CA ALA A 126 24.61 -17.88 1.72
C ALA A 126 23.80 -18.92 2.55
N PRO A 127 22.71 -19.48 2.00
CA PRO A 127 22.16 -19.24 0.66
C PRO A 127 21.37 -17.92 0.56
N VAL A 128 21.55 -17.19 -0.54
CA VAL A 128 20.84 -15.94 -0.85
C VAL A 128 20.33 -15.96 -2.28
N VAL A 129 19.10 -15.47 -2.47
CA VAL A 129 18.51 -15.24 -3.80
C VAL A 129 18.78 -13.79 -4.19
N ILE A 130 19.43 -13.59 -5.33
CA ILE A 130 19.75 -12.26 -5.85
C ILE A 130 18.72 -11.88 -6.92
N SER A 131 18.11 -10.71 -6.78
CA SER A 131 17.15 -10.14 -7.74
C SER A 131 17.66 -8.79 -8.25
N GLY A 132 17.53 -8.59 -9.56
CA GLY A 132 17.78 -7.31 -10.22
C GLY A 132 16.54 -6.41 -10.23
N ASP A 133 16.47 -5.56 -11.24
CA ASP A 133 15.48 -4.51 -11.45
C ASP A 133 14.03 -5.02 -11.33
N ILE A 134 13.17 -4.19 -10.73
CA ILE A 134 11.74 -4.48 -10.57
C ILE A 134 10.90 -3.44 -11.33
N HIS A 135 11.26 -2.16 -11.26
CA HIS A 135 10.57 -1.05 -11.93
C HIS A 135 9.05 -1.10 -11.78
N GLY A 136 8.53 -1.22 -10.55
CA GLY A 136 7.09 -1.23 -10.31
C GLY A 136 6.32 -2.44 -10.86
N GLN A 137 6.99 -3.53 -11.25
CA GLN A 137 6.33 -4.77 -11.73
C GLN A 137 5.82 -5.63 -10.55
N LEU A 138 4.83 -5.13 -9.81
CA LEU A 138 4.31 -5.79 -8.60
C LEU A 138 3.88 -7.24 -8.84
N GLN A 139 3.15 -7.51 -9.93
CA GLN A 139 2.62 -8.85 -10.19
C GLN A 139 3.71 -9.87 -10.47
N ASP A 140 4.80 -9.46 -11.11
CA ASP A 140 5.94 -10.33 -11.33
C ASP A 140 6.71 -10.57 -10.03
N LEU A 141 6.81 -9.56 -9.17
CA LEU A 141 7.38 -9.69 -7.82
C LEU A 141 6.55 -10.64 -6.93
N ILE A 142 5.22 -10.55 -6.96
CA ILE A 142 4.31 -11.48 -6.25
C ILE A 142 4.51 -12.90 -6.77
N ARG A 143 4.53 -13.10 -8.09
CA ARG A 143 4.79 -14.41 -8.70
C ARG A 143 6.16 -14.96 -8.30
N PHE A 144 7.18 -14.12 -8.27
CA PHE A 144 8.53 -14.48 -7.84
C PHE A 144 8.53 -14.98 -6.39
N PHE A 145 7.88 -14.28 -5.46
CA PHE A 145 7.75 -14.76 -4.08
C PHE A 145 6.92 -16.04 -3.96
N ASN A 146 5.85 -16.19 -4.73
CA ASN A 146 5.03 -17.42 -4.72
C ASN A 146 5.80 -18.64 -5.23
N GLN A 147 6.75 -18.45 -6.16
CA GLN A 147 7.56 -19.55 -6.71
C GLN A 147 8.75 -19.93 -5.82
N ILE A 148 9.42 -18.95 -5.22
CA ILE A 148 10.68 -19.17 -4.49
C ILE A 148 10.46 -19.27 -2.96
N GLY A 149 9.44 -18.58 -2.45
CA GLY A 149 9.08 -18.51 -1.03
C GLY A 149 9.43 -17.15 -0.42
N PRO A 150 8.47 -16.39 0.15
CA PRO A 150 8.75 -15.06 0.69
C PRO A 150 9.64 -15.09 1.95
N PRO A 151 10.23 -13.96 2.37
CA PRO A 151 10.80 -13.84 3.72
C PRO A 151 9.78 -14.26 4.79
N PRO A 152 10.19 -15.00 5.85
CA PRO A 152 11.55 -15.38 6.22
C PRO A 152 12.00 -16.75 5.65
N HIS A 153 11.27 -17.36 4.72
CA HIS A 153 11.62 -18.70 4.21
C HIS A 153 12.91 -18.70 3.36
N LYS A 154 13.27 -17.56 2.78
CA LYS A 154 14.47 -17.35 1.96
C LYS A 154 15.11 -16.00 2.28
N LYS A 155 16.44 -15.91 2.13
CA LYS A 155 17.19 -14.66 2.17
C LYS A 155 17.26 -14.04 0.78
N TYR A 156 17.06 -12.74 0.69
CA TYR A 156 17.05 -11.98 -0.56
C TYR A 156 18.03 -10.83 -0.54
N LEU A 157 18.68 -10.62 -1.68
CA LEU A 157 19.41 -9.40 -2.02
C LEU A 157 18.77 -8.79 -3.26
N PHE A 158 18.16 -7.63 -3.11
CA PHE A 158 17.70 -6.83 -4.24
C PHE A 158 18.73 -5.77 -4.62
N GLN A 159 18.99 -5.62 -5.91
CA GLN A 159 20.08 -4.79 -6.42
C GLN A 159 19.70 -3.34 -6.73
N GLY A 160 18.46 -2.93 -6.46
CA GLY A 160 17.95 -1.59 -6.74
C GLY A 160 16.91 -1.57 -7.86
N ASP A 161 16.62 -0.36 -8.35
CA ASP A 161 15.70 -0.11 -9.46
C ASP A 161 14.30 -0.69 -9.20
N TYR A 162 13.78 -0.33 -8.02
CA TYR A 162 12.46 -0.74 -7.53
C TYR A 162 11.33 0.04 -8.17
N VAL A 163 11.58 1.32 -8.42
CA VAL A 163 10.57 2.32 -8.83
C VAL A 163 10.78 2.76 -10.28
N ASP A 164 9.84 3.60 -10.74
CA ASP A 164 9.71 4.15 -12.09
C ASP A 164 9.24 3.14 -13.15
N ARG A 165 8.79 3.68 -14.29
CA ARG A 165 8.35 2.99 -15.52
C ARG A 165 7.00 2.27 -15.46
N ASN A 166 6.56 1.75 -14.32
CA ASN A 166 5.25 1.09 -14.21
C ASN A 166 4.34 1.75 -13.15
N ASN A 167 3.09 1.29 -13.07
CA ASN A 167 2.07 1.97 -12.27
C ASN A 167 2.04 1.56 -10.79
N ASN A 168 2.70 0.46 -10.40
CA ASN A 168 2.68 -0.09 -9.05
C ASN A 168 3.97 0.18 -8.25
N ASP A 169 4.66 1.29 -8.56
CA ASP A 169 5.91 1.67 -7.89
C ASP A 169 5.75 1.75 -6.37
N VAL A 170 4.64 2.36 -5.92
CA VAL A 170 4.37 2.61 -4.51
C VAL A 170 4.15 1.29 -3.78
N GLU A 171 3.39 0.37 -4.35
CA GLU A 171 3.14 -0.95 -3.76
C GLU A 171 4.42 -1.80 -3.71
N VAL A 172 5.23 -1.78 -4.77
CA VAL A 172 6.50 -2.52 -4.80
C VAL A 172 7.41 -2.05 -3.67
N ILE A 173 7.68 -0.74 -3.58
CA ILE A 173 8.60 -0.25 -2.55
C ILE A 173 8.02 -0.41 -1.14
N THR A 174 6.70 -0.24 -0.99
CA THR A 174 5.98 -0.48 0.28
C THR A 174 6.12 -1.93 0.73
N LEU A 175 5.96 -2.90 -0.17
CA LEU A 175 6.10 -4.32 0.13
C LEU A 175 7.52 -4.66 0.58
N LEU A 176 8.54 -4.15 -0.13
CA LEU A 176 9.93 -4.41 0.20
C LEU A 176 10.33 -3.79 1.54
N PHE A 177 9.91 -2.55 1.82
CA PHE A 177 10.13 -1.91 3.12
C PHE A 177 9.38 -2.63 4.25
N ALA A 178 8.15 -3.10 4.02
CA ALA A 178 7.41 -3.88 5.00
C ALA A 178 8.14 -5.19 5.33
N PHE A 179 8.63 -5.91 4.32
CA PHE A 179 9.48 -7.08 4.53
C PHE A 179 10.77 -6.74 5.27
N LYS A 180 11.41 -5.60 4.96
CA LYS A 180 12.66 -5.16 5.61
C LYS A 180 12.47 -4.89 7.08
N LEU A 181 11.38 -4.21 7.45
CA LEU A 181 11.04 -3.98 8.86
C LEU A 181 10.67 -5.28 9.58
N ARG A 182 9.92 -6.17 8.90
CA ARG A 182 9.39 -7.38 9.51
C ARG A 182 10.44 -8.49 9.67
N TYR A 183 11.36 -8.60 8.72
CA TYR A 183 12.38 -9.64 8.63
C TYR A 183 13.75 -9.06 8.20
N PRO A 184 14.37 -8.17 9.00
CA PRO A 184 15.54 -7.39 8.59
C PRO A 184 16.77 -8.22 8.18
N GLY A 185 16.92 -9.45 8.68
CA GLY A 185 17.99 -10.38 8.32
C GLY A 185 17.69 -11.31 7.14
N TYR A 186 16.52 -11.17 6.50
CA TYR A 186 16.10 -12.00 5.36
C TYR A 186 15.92 -11.22 4.08
N ILE A 187 15.92 -9.89 4.13
CA ILE A 187 15.82 -9.05 2.95
C ILE A 187 16.83 -7.90 3.06
N HIS A 188 17.65 -7.79 2.03
CA HIS A 188 18.65 -6.75 1.89
C HIS A 188 18.38 -5.99 0.59
N MET A 189 18.48 -4.68 0.66
CA MET A 189 18.09 -3.78 -0.42
C MET A 189 19.26 -2.86 -0.73
N LEU A 190 19.78 -2.94 -1.95
CA LEU A 190 20.74 -1.99 -2.46
C LEU A 190 20.04 -0.84 -3.16
N ARG A 191 20.76 0.24 -3.38
CA ARG A 191 20.27 1.42 -4.09
C ARG A 191 20.60 1.31 -5.57
N GLY A 192 19.59 1.43 -6.43
CA GLY A 192 19.76 1.59 -7.87
C GLY A 192 19.79 3.07 -8.29
N ASN A 193 19.96 3.33 -9.58
CA ASN A 193 19.98 4.70 -10.07
C ASN A 193 18.59 5.34 -10.10
N HIS A 194 17.53 4.53 -10.15
CA HIS A 194 16.15 5.00 -10.06
C HIS A 194 15.75 5.42 -8.64
N GLU A 195 16.48 5.00 -7.61
CA GLU A 195 16.33 5.52 -6.23
C GLU A 195 17.07 6.86 -6.02
N CYS A 196 17.15 7.68 -7.07
CA CYS A 196 17.69 9.03 -7.03
C CYS A 196 16.60 10.05 -7.34
N ARG A 197 16.54 11.13 -6.54
CA ARG A 197 15.54 12.20 -6.65
C ARG A 197 15.42 12.78 -8.06
N LEU A 198 16.54 12.93 -8.78
CA LEU A 198 16.54 13.49 -10.12
C LEU A 198 15.88 12.52 -11.13
N ILE A 199 16.24 11.24 -11.05
CA ILE A 199 15.75 10.19 -11.95
C ILE A 199 14.26 9.93 -11.68
N ASN A 200 13.88 9.67 -10.44
CA ASN A 200 12.51 9.33 -10.09
C ASN A 200 11.49 10.48 -10.23
N GLN A 201 11.99 11.71 -10.31
CA GLN A 201 11.17 12.87 -10.70
C GLN A 201 10.82 12.85 -12.19
N ILE A 202 11.72 12.35 -13.04
CA ILE A 202 11.58 12.35 -14.50
C ILE A 202 10.86 11.08 -14.98
N TYR A 203 11.17 9.92 -14.37
CA TYR A 203 10.77 8.60 -14.89
C TYR A 203 9.50 8.01 -14.26
N GLY A 204 8.82 8.76 -13.39
CA GLY A 204 7.41 8.52 -13.09
C GLY A 204 7.07 8.35 -11.62
N PHE A 205 8.01 8.00 -10.73
CA PHE A 205 7.68 7.69 -9.34
C PHE A 205 7.05 8.88 -8.59
N LYS A 206 7.53 10.11 -8.85
CA LYS A 206 6.90 11.32 -8.30
C LYS A 206 5.44 11.45 -8.69
N GLU A 207 5.10 11.10 -9.93
CA GLU A 207 3.73 11.14 -10.43
C GLU A 207 2.91 9.96 -9.90
N SER A 208 3.52 8.77 -9.76
CA SER A 208 2.90 7.64 -9.07
C SER A 208 2.50 8.01 -7.64
N CYS A 209 3.36 8.67 -6.87
CA CYS A 209 3.02 9.14 -5.52
C CYS A 209 1.87 10.17 -5.53
N LYS A 210 1.85 11.10 -6.48
CA LYS A 210 0.75 12.07 -6.61
C LYS A 210 -0.58 11.42 -6.98
N ARG A 211 -0.55 10.42 -7.86
CA ARG A 211 -1.73 9.66 -8.25
C ARG A 211 -2.29 8.87 -7.07
N THR A 212 -1.43 8.28 -6.24
CA THR A 212 -1.86 7.46 -5.10
C THR A 212 -2.34 8.30 -3.91
N PHE A 213 -1.69 9.44 -3.61
CA PHE A 213 -1.96 10.20 -2.38
C PHE A 213 -2.49 11.63 -2.61
N ASP A 214 -2.95 11.93 -3.83
CA ASP A 214 -3.47 13.23 -4.25
C ASP A 214 -2.60 14.41 -3.79
N LYS A 215 -3.16 15.30 -2.96
CA LYS A 215 -2.53 16.53 -2.46
C LYS A 215 -1.28 16.25 -1.62
N GLU A 216 -1.23 15.11 -0.95
CA GLU A 216 -0.11 14.72 -0.08
C GLU A 216 0.99 13.97 -0.84
N GLY A 217 0.78 13.59 -2.10
CA GLY A 217 1.74 12.77 -2.85
C GLY A 217 3.12 13.41 -3.01
N LEU A 218 3.19 14.74 -3.10
CA LEU A 218 4.49 15.44 -3.15
C LEU A 218 5.25 15.34 -1.82
N LYS A 219 4.54 15.35 -0.68
CA LYS A 219 5.11 15.19 0.66
C LYS A 219 5.64 13.76 0.84
N ILE A 220 4.82 12.77 0.46
CA ILE A 220 5.19 11.36 0.52
C ILE A 220 6.39 11.05 -0.38
N TRP A 221 6.38 11.51 -1.63
CA TRP A 221 7.50 11.34 -2.55
C TRP A 221 8.81 11.90 -1.98
N LYS A 222 8.78 13.07 -1.33
CA LYS A 222 9.98 13.63 -0.68
C LYS A 222 10.49 12.72 0.43
N LYS A 223 9.60 12.12 1.25
CA LYS A 223 10.01 11.16 2.29
C LYS A 223 10.58 9.87 1.70
N PHE A 224 10.00 9.33 0.63
CA PHE A 224 10.62 8.21 -0.09
C PHE A 224 12.02 8.57 -0.60
N CYS A 225 12.19 9.77 -1.16
CA CYS A 225 13.52 10.25 -1.56
C CYS A 225 14.51 10.36 -0.39
N THR A 226 14.05 10.53 0.86
CA THR A 226 14.89 10.46 2.06
C THR A 226 15.24 9.01 2.39
N ALA A 227 14.28 8.08 2.33
CA ALA A 227 14.54 6.66 2.55
C ALA A 227 15.51 6.05 1.53
N PHE A 228 15.61 6.64 0.34
CA PHE A 228 16.54 6.22 -0.71
C PHE A 228 17.97 6.78 -0.57
N GLN A 229 18.22 7.71 0.35
CA GLN A 229 19.52 8.36 0.50
C GLN A 229 20.43 7.58 1.42
#